data_AF-E6U143-F1
#
_entry.id   AF-E6U143-F1
#
_cell.length_a   1.000
_cell.length_b   1.000
_cell.length_c   1.000
_cell.angle_alpha   90.00
_cell.angle_beta   90.00
_cell.angle_gamma   90.00
#
_symmetry.space_group_name_H-M   'P 1'
#
loop_
_entity.id
_entity.type
_entity.pdbx_description
1 polymer ?
#
loop_
_entity_poly.entity_id
_entity_poly.type
_entity_poly.pdbx_seq_one_letter_code
_entity_poly.pdbx_strand_id
1 'polypeptide(L)'
;MANVTFKGNAVTLNGTEVKVGEKAPNFKVLANDLSEVSLDTYADKVKLISVVPSIDTGVCEQQTKRFNEEASKLGGVEVLTISVDLPFAQKRWCAAEGIENVHTLSDHRDLSFGTNYGVVIEELRLLARSIFVVDSSNKVVHVEYVPEVTDHPNYEAALDAAKTAQ
;
A
#
# COMPACT_ATOMS: atom_id res chain seq x y z
N MET A 1 -17.01 -6.83 -2.57
CA MET A 1 -15.83 -6.33 -3.28
C MET A 1 -16.11 -4.90 -3.68
N ALA A 2 -15.12 -4.03 -3.49
CA ALA A 2 -15.21 -2.63 -3.87
C ALA A 2 -15.50 -2.50 -5.37
N ASN A 3 -16.36 -1.55 -5.73
CA ASN A 3 -16.62 -1.19 -7.12
C ASN A 3 -15.58 -0.14 -7.54
N VAL A 4 -14.68 -0.49 -8.44
CA VAL A 4 -13.52 0.33 -8.82
C VAL A 4 -13.47 0.51 -10.33
N THR A 5 -13.08 1.71 -10.77
CA THR A 5 -12.82 2.06 -12.16
C THR A 5 -11.35 2.42 -12.40
N PHE A 6 -10.90 2.22 -13.64
CA PHE A 6 -9.62 2.72 -14.13
C PHE A 6 -9.86 3.55 -15.39
N LYS A 7 -9.64 4.86 -15.30
CA LYS A 7 -9.97 5.84 -16.35
C LYS A 7 -11.44 5.74 -16.79
N GLY A 8 -12.34 5.58 -15.82
CA GLY A 8 -13.78 5.46 -16.06
C GLY A 8 -14.27 4.10 -16.55
N ASN A 9 -13.39 3.12 -16.80
CA ASN A 9 -13.80 1.76 -17.14
C ASN A 9 -13.87 0.92 -15.88
N ALA A 10 -14.98 0.19 -15.68
CA ALA A 10 -15.09 -0.77 -14.58
C ALA A 10 -14.01 -1.84 -14.70
N VAL A 11 -13.41 -2.21 -13.58
CA VAL A 11 -12.41 -3.27 -13.48
C VAL A 11 -12.77 -4.28 -12.41
N THR A 12 -12.28 -5.51 -12.58
CA THR A 12 -12.52 -6.60 -11.65
C THR A 12 -11.41 -6.66 -10.61
N LEU A 13 -11.79 -6.62 -9.33
CA LEU A 13 -10.85 -6.88 -8.24
C LEU A 13 -10.85 -8.36 -7.89
N ASN A 14 -9.65 -8.92 -7.76
CA ASN A 14 -9.40 -10.28 -7.31
C ASN A 14 -8.90 -10.31 -5.88
N GLY A 15 -9.35 -11.34 -5.14
CA GLY A 15 -8.97 -11.56 -3.76
C GLY A 15 -10.09 -11.35 -2.74
N THR A 16 -9.70 -11.20 -1.48
CA THR A 16 -10.65 -10.99 -0.36
C THR A 16 -10.59 -9.54 0.10
N GLU A 17 -11.70 -8.82 -0.05
CA GLU A 17 -11.85 -7.48 0.48
C GLU A 17 -11.72 -7.47 2.01
N VAL A 18 -10.84 -6.62 2.52
CA VAL A 18 -10.52 -6.45 3.94
C VAL A 18 -11.31 -5.29 4.51
N LYS A 19 -11.78 -5.43 5.75
CA LYS A 19 -12.61 -4.42 6.42
C LYS A 19 -12.02 -3.99 7.76
N VAL A 20 -12.38 -2.77 8.18
CA VAL A 20 -12.07 -2.27 9.52
C VAL A 20 -12.62 -3.23 10.57
N GLY A 21 -11.79 -3.55 11.56
CA GLY A 21 -12.12 -4.49 12.63
C GLY A 21 -11.56 -5.90 12.43
N GLU A 22 -11.22 -6.27 11.20
CA GLU A 22 -10.66 -7.58 10.88
C GLU A 22 -9.18 -7.66 11.25
N LYS A 23 -8.69 -8.90 11.44
CA LYS A 23 -7.25 -9.13 11.53
C LYS A 23 -6.65 -9.01 10.13
N ALA A 24 -5.62 -8.19 10.00
CA ALA A 24 -4.91 -7.97 8.75
C ALA A 24 -4.35 -9.31 8.22
N PRO A 25 -4.67 -9.70 6.97
CA PRO A 25 -4.08 -10.88 6.36
C PRO A 25 -2.56 -10.75 6.27
N ASN A 26 -1.85 -11.85 6.51
CA ASN A 26 -0.41 -11.87 6.27
C ASN A 26 -0.12 -11.85 4.76
N PHE A 27 1.08 -11.47 4.36
CA PHE A 27 1.50 -11.40 2.96
C PHE A 27 2.99 -11.71 2.82
N LYS A 28 3.42 -11.95 1.58
CA LYS A 28 4.83 -12.09 1.22
C LYS A 28 5.13 -11.21 0.02
N VAL A 29 5.97 -10.20 0.23
CA VAL A 29 6.41 -9.24 -0.79
C VAL A 29 7.93 -9.15 -0.77
N LEU A 30 8.50 -8.42 -1.73
CA LEU A 30 9.95 -8.27 -1.87
C LEU A 30 10.37 -6.84 -1.56
N ALA A 31 11.40 -6.69 -0.74
CA ALA A 31 12.11 -5.41 -0.59
C ALA A 31 13.02 -5.12 -1.81
N ASN A 32 13.56 -3.90 -1.86
CA ASN A 32 14.45 -3.43 -2.92
C ASN A 32 15.74 -4.24 -3.10
N ASP A 33 16.15 -5.00 -2.09
CA ASP A 33 17.31 -5.90 -2.10
C ASP A 33 16.95 -7.36 -2.43
N LEU A 34 15.68 -7.62 -2.81
CA LEU A 34 15.10 -8.93 -3.09
C LEU A 34 14.90 -9.83 -1.87
N SER A 35 15.10 -9.31 -0.65
CA SER A 35 14.70 -10.04 0.56
C SER A 35 13.18 -10.13 0.67
N GLU A 36 12.70 -11.23 1.24
CA GLU A 36 11.27 -11.43 1.51
C GLU A 36 10.85 -10.66 2.77
N VAL A 37 9.75 -9.92 2.65
CA VAL A 37 9.13 -9.14 3.72
C VAL A 37 7.68 -9.60 3.90
N SER A 38 7.24 -9.70 5.13
CA SER A 38 5.85 -10.03 5.49
C SER A 38 5.27 -9.00 6.44
N LEU A 39 3.98 -9.16 6.79
CA LEU A 39 3.37 -8.33 7.83
C LEU A 39 4.10 -8.48 9.17
N ASP A 40 4.60 -9.69 9.47
CA ASP A 40 5.28 -10.02 10.72
C ASP A 40 6.69 -9.40 10.81
N THR A 41 7.30 -9.00 9.68
CA THR A 41 8.53 -8.19 9.68
C THR A 41 8.36 -6.88 10.46
N TYR A 42 7.12 -6.39 10.55
CA TYR A 42 6.73 -5.16 11.25
C TYR A 42 5.86 -5.44 12.49
N ALA A 43 6.09 -6.58 13.15
CA ALA A 43 5.40 -6.94 14.39
C ALA A 43 5.49 -5.82 15.44
N ASP A 44 4.43 -5.69 16.25
CA ASP A 44 4.31 -4.73 17.36
C ASP A 44 4.38 -3.24 16.95
N LYS A 45 4.35 -2.94 15.64
CA LYS A 45 4.30 -1.56 15.11
C LYS A 45 2.97 -1.29 14.43
N VAL A 46 2.60 -0.01 14.34
CA VAL A 46 1.52 0.45 13.46
C VAL A 46 2.05 0.48 12.03
N LYS A 47 1.22 0.06 11.05
CA LYS A 47 1.57 0.06 9.63
C LYS A 47 0.59 0.92 8.87
N LEU A 48 1.09 1.90 8.13
CA LEU A 48 0.33 2.61 7.10
C LEU A 48 0.76 2.04 5.75
N ILE A 49 -0.13 1.27 5.12
CA ILE A 49 0.12 0.60 3.86
C ILE A 49 -0.55 1.40 2.74
N SER A 50 0.27 2.07 1.94
CA SER A 50 -0.09 2.84 0.77
C SER A 50 0.06 1.97 -0.49
N VAL A 51 -1.04 1.59 -1.12
CA VAL A 51 -1.05 0.75 -2.31
C VAL A 51 -1.16 1.60 -3.56
N VAL A 52 -0.28 1.36 -4.54
CA VAL A 52 -0.27 2.10 -5.80
C VAL A 52 -0.16 1.15 -7.00
N PRO A 53 -0.79 1.47 -8.15
CA PRO A 53 -0.64 0.67 -9.38
C PRO A 53 0.81 0.54 -9.84
N SER A 54 1.49 1.68 -9.96
CA SER A 54 2.91 1.77 -10.29
C SER A 54 3.46 3.12 -9.83
N ILE A 55 4.59 3.13 -9.13
CA ILE A 55 5.22 4.35 -8.59
C ILE A 55 5.70 5.31 -9.69
N ASP A 56 5.89 4.83 -10.92
CA ASP A 56 6.45 5.58 -12.05
C ASP A 56 5.36 6.37 -12.81
N THR A 57 4.28 6.75 -12.11
CA THR A 57 3.14 7.49 -12.67
C THR A 57 2.76 8.65 -11.76
N GLY A 58 2.32 9.77 -12.34
CA GLY A 58 2.25 11.05 -11.63
C GLY A 58 1.49 11.05 -10.30
N VAL A 59 0.31 10.42 -10.23
CA VAL A 59 -0.50 10.36 -8.99
C VAL A 59 0.14 9.45 -7.95
N CYS A 60 0.74 8.33 -8.38
CA CYS A 60 1.42 7.40 -7.49
C CYS A 60 2.70 7.99 -6.90
N GLU A 61 3.48 8.68 -7.73
CA GLU A 61 4.67 9.42 -7.30
C GLU A 61 4.31 10.43 -6.20
N GLN A 62 3.27 11.24 -6.43
CA GLN A 62 2.79 12.23 -5.46
C GLN A 62 2.29 11.56 -4.16
N GLN A 63 1.57 10.44 -4.26
CA GLN A 63 1.12 9.69 -3.09
C GLN A 63 2.30 9.20 -2.24
N THR A 64 3.30 8.58 -2.86
CA THR A 64 4.45 8.06 -2.12
C THR A 64 5.31 9.18 -1.54
N LYS A 65 5.53 10.27 -2.28
CA LYS A 65 6.24 11.46 -1.76
C LYS A 65 5.52 12.08 -0.57
N ARG A 66 4.20 12.25 -0.66
CA ARG A 66 3.37 12.77 0.42
C ARG A 66 3.52 11.95 1.69
N PHE A 67 3.41 10.62 1.59
CA PHE A 67 3.59 9.74 2.75
C PHE A 67 5.04 9.70 3.26
N ASN A 68 6.05 9.86 2.40
CA ASN A 68 7.44 9.95 2.82
C ASN A 68 7.74 11.19 3.66
N GLU A 69 7.15 12.34 3.33
CA GLU A 69 7.26 13.55 4.15
C GLU A 69 6.58 13.38 5.51
N GLU A 70 5.37 12.79 5.52
CA GLU A 70 4.57 12.62 6.73
C GLU A 70 5.08 11.50 7.64
N ALA A 71 5.71 10.45 7.09
CA ALA A 71 6.25 9.32 7.84
C ALA A 71 7.18 9.76 8.98
N SER A 72 8.04 10.74 8.71
CA SER A 72 8.97 11.31 9.71
C SER A 72 8.27 11.94 10.91
N LYS A 73 7.00 12.36 10.76
CA LYS A 73 6.19 13.03 11.79
C LYS A 73 5.31 12.06 12.57
N LEU A 74 5.11 10.84 12.09
CA LEU A 74 4.16 9.88 12.65
C LEU A 74 4.70 9.10 13.85
N GLY A 75 6.02 9.01 14.03
CA GLY A 75 6.67 8.43 15.23
C GLY A 75 6.18 7.03 15.62
N GLY A 76 6.89 5.97 15.24
CA GLY A 76 6.50 4.58 15.58
C GLY A 76 5.51 3.94 14.61
N VAL A 77 5.19 4.61 13.50
CA VAL A 77 4.43 4.08 12.37
C VAL A 77 5.40 3.69 11.25
N GLU A 78 5.28 2.45 10.77
CA GLU A 78 5.96 2.00 9.56
C GLU A 78 5.11 2.33 8.35
N VAL A 79 5.68 3.08 7.41
CA VAL A 79 4.98 3.47 6.19
C VAL A 79 5.47 2.60 5.04
N LEU A 80 4.55 1.80 4.48
CA LEU A 80 4.83 0.82 3.44
C LEU A 80 4.16 1.28 2.14
N THR A 81 4.92 1.37 1.05
CA THR A 81 4.36 1.54 -0.29
C THR A 81 4.43 0.21 -1.02
N ILE A 82 3.29 -0.35 -1.43
CA ILE A 82 3.23 -1.64 -2.12
C ILE A 82 2.71 -1.45 -3.55
N SER A 83 3.43 -1.99 -4.51
CA SER A 83 3.06 -2.04 -5.92
C SER A 83 3.50 -3.36 -6.56
N VAL A 84 3.23 -3.54 -7.85
CA VAL A 84 3.79 -4.66 -8.66
C VAL A 84 4.99 -4.22 -9.52
N ASP A 85 5.54 -3.03 -9.27
CA ASP A 85 6.80 -2.63 -9.89
C ASP A 85 7.92 -3.56 -9.43
N LEU A 86 8.88 -3.85 -10.30
CA LEU A 86 10.02 -4.67 -9.91
C LEU A 86 10.85 -3.96 -8.81
N PRO A 87 11.45 -4.70 -7.86
CA PRO A 87 12.29 -4.12 -6.80
C PRO A 87 13.38 -3.16 -7.32
N PHE A 88 13.92 -3.44 -8.50
CA PHE A 88 14.93 -2.58 -9.12
C PHE A 88 14.36 -1.23 -9.61
N ALA A 89 13.12 -1.21 -10.08
CA ALA A 89 12.44 0.02 -10.49
C ALA A 89 12.12 0.87 -9.26
N GLN A 90 11.60 0.24 -8.19
CA GLN A 90 11.39 0.86 -6.89
C GLN A 90 12.67 1.46 -6.32
N LYS A 91 13.75 0.68 -6.28
CA LYS A 91 15.07 1.13 -5.83
C LYS A 91 15.59 2.33 -6.63
N ARG A 92 15.50 2.28 -7.96
CA ARG A 92 15.94 3.37 -8.85
C ARG A 92 15.13 4.63 -8.59
N TRP A 93 13.81 4.50 -8.48
CA TRP A 93 12.91 5.62 -8.24
C TRP A 93 13.17 6.27 -6.87
N CYS A 94 13.31 5.48 -5.80
CA CYS A 94 13.63 6.03 -4.47
C CYS A 94 14.93 6.84 -4.46
N ALA A 95 15.96 6.35 -5.17
CA ALA A 95 17.23 7.05 -5.29
C ALA A 95 17.13 8.36 -6.09
N ALA A 96 16.26 8.42 -7.10
CA ALA A 96 16.02 9.63 -7.88
C ALA A 96 15.20 10.68 -7.12
N GLU A 97 14.22 10.24 -6.34
CA GLU A 97 13.25 11.10 -5.65
C GLU A 97 13.60 11.43 -4.19
N GLY A 98 14.71 10.89 -3.67
CA GLY A 98 15.15 11.14 -2.29
C GLY A 98 14.22 10.53 -1.23
N ILE A 99 13.77 9.30 -1.48
CA ILE A 99 12.79 8.62 -0.64
C ILE A 99 13.51 7.74 0.38
N GLU A 100 13.42 8.12 1.65
CA GLU A 100 14.20 7.52 2.75
C GLU A 100 13.33 7.04 3.93
N ASN A 101 12.10 7.55 4.06
CA ASN A 101 11.25 7.32 5.24
C ASN A 101 10.13 6.30 5.01
N VAL A 102 10.06 5.70 3.82
CA VAL A 102 9.05 4.68 3.48
C VAL A 102 9.72 3.44 2.92
N HIS A 103 9.14 2.29 3.21
CA HIS A 103 9.55 1.02 2.63
C HIS A 103 8.81 0.81 1.33
N THR A 104 9.50 0.85 0.19
CA THR A 104 8.92 0.38 -1.08
C THR A 104 9.05 -1.13 -1.18
N LEU A 105 7.92 -1.80 -1.35
CA LEU A 105 7.81 -3.25 -1.41
C LEU A 105 7.10 -3.68 -2.70
N SER A 106 7.55 -4.78 -3.26
CA SER A 106 7.08 -5.31 -4.53
C SER A 106 6.32 -6.61 -4.35
N ASP A 107 5.04 -6.61 -4.74
CA ASP A 107 4.18 -7.79 -4.76
C ASP A 107 4.20 -8.52 -6.12
N HIS A 108 5.12 -8.14 -7.03
CA HIS A 108 5.13 -8.59 -8.42
C HIS A 108 5.24 -10.13 -8.59
N ARG A 109 5.90 -10.80 -7.64
CA ARG A 109 6.31 -12.19 -7.74
C ARG A 109 5.10 -13.13 -7.64
N ASP A 110 4.32 -12.96 -6.58
CA ASP A 110 3.25 -13.90 -6.20
C ASP A 110 1.86 -13.25 -6.12
N LEU A 111 1.77 -11.91 -6.19
CA LEU A 111 0.54 -11.15 -5.90
C LEU A 111 -0.09 -11.54 -4.55
N SER A 112 0.74 -11.89 -3.57
CA SER A 112 0.31 -12.40 -2.28
C SER A 112 -0.41 -11.32 -1.48
N PHE A 113 0.15 -10.11 -1.42
CA PHE A 113 -0.51 -8.99 -0.75
C PHE A 113 -1.81 -8.64 -1.48
N GLY A 114 -1.74 -8.45 -2.80
CA GLY A 114 -2.87 -8.02 -3.59
C GLY A 114 -4.07 -8.95 -3.47
N THR A 115 -3.83 -10.25 -3.56
CA THR A 115 -4.90 -11.27 -3.45
C THR A 115 -5.46 -11.34 -2.04
N ASN A 116 -4.61 -11.24 -1.01
CA ASN A 116 -5.07 -11.31 0.38
C ASN A 116 -5.85 -10.06 0.82
N TYR A 117 -5.60 -8.92 0.18
CA TYR A 117 -6.25 -7.63 0.48
C TYR A 117 -7.32 -7.23 -0.54
N GLY A 118 -7.57 -8.05 -1.57
CA GLY A 118 -8.61 -7.80 -2.55
C GLY A 118 -8.34 -6.59 -3.44
N VAL A 119 -7.07 -6.32 -3.78
CA VAL A 119 -6.65 -5.15 -4.57
C VAL A 119 -6.01 -5.52 -5.91
N VAL A 120 -6.01 -6.77 -6.35
CA VAL A 120 -5.50 -7.11 -7.69
C VAL A 120 -6.53 -6.71 -8.74
N ILE A 121 -6.16 -5.84 -9.68
CA ILE A 121 -6.94 -5.57 -10.88
C ILE A 121 -6.70 -6.69 -11.87
N GLU A 122 -7.71 -7.52 -12.14
CA GLU A 122 -7.60 -8.69 -13.01
C GLU A 122 -7.12 -8.34 -14.42
N GLU A 123 -7.74 -7.32 -15.02
CA GLU A 123 -7.52 -6.96 -16.42
C GLU A 123 -6.13 -6.38 -16.67
N LEU A 124 -5.47 -5.84 -15.64
CA LEU A 124 -4.21 -5.11 -15.75
C LEU A 124 -3.04 -5.81 -15.07
N ARG A 125 -3.31 -6.77 -14.18
CA ARG A 125 -2.31 -7.35 -13.27
C ARG A 125 -1.54 -6.26 -12.50
N LEU A 126 -2.24 -5.22 -12.10
CA LEU A 126 -1.78 -4.11 -11.26
C LEU A 126 -2.53 -4.12 -9.92
N LEU A 127 -2.06 -3.34 -8.95
CA LEU A 127 -2.80 -3.12 -7.72
C LEU A 127 -3.72 -1.90 -7.81
N ALA A 128 -4.95 -2.03 -7.34
CA ALA A 128 -5.87 -0.92 -7.17
C ALA A 128 -5.38 0.02 -6.07
N ARG A 129 -5.42 1.32 -6.34
CA ARG A 129 -5.02 2.33 -5.37
C ARG A 129 -5.88 2.22 -4.12
N SER A 130 -5.22 2.01 -2.99
CA SER A 130 -5.88 1.74 -1.71
C SER A 130 -4.99 2.18 -0.55
N ILE A 131 -5.58 2.38 0.62
CA ILE A 131 -4.85 2.59 1.87
C ILE A 131 -5.39 1.63 2.94
N PHE A 132 -4.47 1.04 3.70
CA PHE A 132 -4.80 0.28 4.90
C PHE A 132 -3.99 0.82 6.07
N VAL A 133 -4.62 1.00 7.23
CA VAL A 133 -3.89 1.21 8.49
C VAL A 133 -4.14 0.01 9.39
N VAL A 134 -3.04 -0.55 9.89
CA VAL A 134 -3.02 -1.74 10.74
C VAL A 134 -2.35 -1.38 12.05
N ASP A 135 -3.02 -1.63 13.18
CA ASP A 135 -2.48 -1.36 14.51
C ASP A 135 -1.35 -2.33 14.92
N SER A 136 -0.78 -2.14 16.12
CA SER A 136 0.31 -3.00 16.64
C SER A 136 -0.13 -4.46 16.85
N SER A 137 -1.43 -4.69 17.06
CA SER A 137 -2.05 -6.00 17.25
C SER A 137 -2.45 -6.68 15.94
N ASN A 138 -2.04 -6.12 14.79
CA ASN A 138 -2.39 -6.58 13.45
C ASN A 138 -3.90 -6.53 13.15
N LYS A 139 -4.63 -5.59 13.75
CA LYS A 139 -6.03 -5.33 13.41
C LYS A 139 -6.13 -4.11 12.49
N VAL A 140 -7.01 -4.21 11.52
CA VAL A 140 -7.25 -3.16 10.52
C VAL A 140 -8.12 -2.09 11.15
N VAL A 141 -7.60 -0.86 11.21
CA VAL A 141 -8.29 0.30 11.82
C VAL A 141 -8.76 1.32 10.79
N HIS A 142 -8.21 1.27 9.58
CA HIS A 142 -8.66 2.09 8.45
C HIS A 142 -8.50 1.31 7.14
N VAL A 143 -9.46 1.50 6.25
CA VAL A 143 -9.45 0.96 4.88
C VAL A 143 -10.01 2.01 3.94
N GLU A 144 -9.33 2.22 2.83
CA GLU A 144 -9.82 2.96 1.69
C GLU A 144 -9.49 2.18 0.42
N TYR A 145 -10.52 1.80 -0.34
CA TYR A 145 -10.38 1.39 -1.74
C TYR A 145 -10.82 2.57 -2.60
N VAL A 146 -9.90 3.15 -3.37
CA VAL A 146 -10.22 4.37 -4.14
C VAL A 146 -11.15 4.00 -5.29
N PRO A 147 -12.34 4.64 -5.43
CA PRO A 147 -13.32 4.26 -6.45
C PRO A 147 -12.81 4.41 -7.88
N GLU A 148 -11.94 5.38 -8.14
CA GLU A 148 -11.24 5.56 -9.42
C GLU A 148 -9.73 5.53 -9.16
N VAL A 149 -9.05 4.54 -9.73
CA VAL A 149 -7.61 4.28 -9.46
C VAL A 149 -6.71 5.45 -9.86
N THR A 150 -7.15 6.29 -10.81
CA THR A 150 -6.43 7.49 -11.22
C THR A 150 -6.61 8.69 -10.28
N ASP A 151 -7.52 8.63 -9.32
CA ASP A 151 -7.70 9.67 -8.30
C ASP A 151 -6.72 9.48 -7.13
N HIS A 152 -6.60 10.52 -6.31
CA HIS A 152 -5.85 10.46 -5.05
C HIS A 152 -6.68 9.82 -3.94
N PRO A 153 -6.04 9.13 -2.97
CA PRO A 153 -6.71 8.66 -1.76
C PRO A 153 -6.89 9.81 -0.76
N ASN A 154 -7.64 9.56 0.31
CA ASN A 154 -7.78 10.50 1.43
C ASN A 154 -6.60 10.39 2.41
N TYR A 155 -5.55 11.16 2.14
CA TYR A 155 -4.33 11.20 2.95
C TYR A 155 -4.60 11.51 4.42
N GLU A 156 -5.41 12.52 4.69
CA GLU A 156 -5.66 13.03 6.04
C GLU A 156 -6.36 11.97 6.89
N ALA A 157 -7.36 11.29 6.34
CA ALA A 157 -8.06 10.21 7.05
C ALA A 157 -7.11 9.04 7.40
N ALA A 158 -6.22 8.68 6.48
CA ALA A 158 -5.22 7.64 6.71
C ALA A 158 -4.18 8.05 7.77
N LEU A 159 -3.67 9.27 7.69
CA LEU A 159 -2.68 9.80 8.65
C LEU A 159 -3.27 9.90 10.05
N ASP A 160 -4.52 10.36 10.18
CA ASP A 160 -5.18 10.48 11.48
C ASP A 160 -5.53 9.11 12.09
N ALA A 161 -5.92 8.14 11.25
CA ALA A 161 -6.05 6.75 11.69
C ALA A 161 -4.71 6.17 12.16
N ALA A 162 -3.60 6.44 11.46
CA ALA A 162 -2.28 5.95 11.86
C ALA A 162 -1.78 6.56 13.17
N LYS A 163 -2.04 7.84 13.43
CA LYS A 163 -1.66 8.51 14.70
C LYS A 163 -2.42 7.99 15.91
N THR A 164 -3.66 7.52 15.70
CA THR A 164 -4.54 7.07 16.78
C THR A 164 -4.53 5.56 16.97
N ALA A 165 -3.94 4.82 16.03
CA ALA A 165 -3.71 3.39 16.14
C ALA A 165 -2.68 3.10 17.24
N GLN A 166 -3.05 2.29 18.23
CA GLN A 166 -2.16 1.73 19.24
C GLN A 166 -2.37 0.23 19.27
#